data_AF-A0A819NGI0-F1
#
_entry.id   AF-A0A819NGI0-F1
#
_cell.length_a   1.000
_cell.length_b   1.000
_cell.length_c   1.000
_cell.angle_alpha   90.00
_cell.angle_beta   90.00
_cell.angle_gamma   90.00
#
_symmetry.space_group_name_H-M   'P 1'
#
loop_
_entity.id
_entity.type
_entity.pdbx_description
1 polymer ?
#
loop_
_entity_poly.entity_id
_entity_poly.type
_entity_poly.pdbx_seq_one_letter_code
_entity_poly.pdbx_strand_id
1 'polypeptide(L)' 'LQKDDDTIYFNVYDTDIGDRNSISIGKFKWKHVFDEWVKLPAKLDLSSHGEIHVIMNFIGSFF' A
#
# COMPACT_ATOMS: atom_id res chain seq x y z
N LEU A 1 17.49 -20.94 4.39
CA LEU A 1 16.45 -20.00 4.87
C LEU A 1 16.19 -19.04 3.73
N GLN A 2 15.16 -19.32 2.95
CA GLN A 2 14.74 -18.47 1.85
C GLN A 2 14.28 -17.16 2.50
N LYS A 3 14.94 -16.06 2.15
CA LYS A 3 14.62 -14.73 2.65
C LYS A 3 13.34 -14.32 1.95
N ASP A 4 12.22 -14.80 2.45
CA ASP A 4 10.91 -14.41 1.93
C ASP A 4 10.83 -12.89 2.03
N ASP A 5 10.51 -12.27 0.90
CA ASP A 5 10.44 -10.83 0.82
C ASP A 5 9.20 -10.40 1.61
N ASP A 6 9.42 -9.97 2.84
CA ASP A 6 8.48 -9.36 3.79
C ASP A 6 7.85 -8.06 3.25
N THR A 7 7.68 -7.89 1.94
CA THR A 7 7.08 -6.71 1.33
C THR A 7 5.58 -6.91 1.16
N ILE A 8 4.81 -5.98 1.71
CA ILE A 8 3.39 -5.85 1.39
C ILE A 8 3.26 -4.89 0.21
N TYR A 9 2.50 -5.34 -0.78
CA TYR A 9 2.13 -4.56 -1.95
C TYR A 9 0.65 -4.18 -1.82
N PHE A 10 0.32 -2.95 -2.20
CA PHE A 10 -1.06 -2.50 -2.26
C PHE A 10 -1.28 -1.70 -3.54
N ASN A 11 -2.50 -1.80 -4.08
CA ASN A 11 -2.91 -1.09 -5.27
C ASN A 11 -3.97 -0.05 -4.90
N VAL A 12 -3.79 1.17 -5.40
CA VAL A 12 -4.76 2.25 -5.28
C VAL A 12 -5.54 2.34 -6.59
N TYR A 13 -6.86 2.37 -6.48
CA TYR A 13 -7.77 2.44 -7.61
C TYR A 13 -8.68 3.65 -7.48
N ASP A 14 -8.98 4.27 -8.61
CA ASP A 14 -10.14 5.11 -8.76
C ASP A 14 -11.34 4.20 -9.03
N THR A 15 -12.45 4.51 -8.39
CA THR A 15 -13.70 3.76 -8.57
C THR A 15 -14.81 4.74 -8.82
N ASP A 16 -14.86 5.22 -10.06
CA ASP A 16 -16.07 5.81 -10.61
C ASP A 16 -17.02 4.69 -11.06
N ILE A 17 -18.32 4.95 -10.98
CA ILE A 17 -19.38 3.96 -11.24
C ILE A 17 -19.24 3.41 -12.67
N GLY A 18 -18.60 2.25 -12.80
CA GLY A 18 -18.46 1.51 -14.07
C GLY A 18 -17.02 1.26 -14.54
N ASP A 19 -16.01 1.89 -13.95
CA ASP A 19 -14.61 1.67 -14.32
C ASP A 19 -13.68 1.63 -13.09
N ARG A 20 -12.69 0.73 -13.12
CA ARG A 20 -11.71 0.56 -12.04
C ARG A 20 -10.33 0.88 -12.58
N ASN A 21 -9.99 2.16 -12.54
CA ASN A 21 -8.71 2.64 -13.04
C ASN A 21 -7.62 2.55 -11.96
N SER A 22 -6.50 1.88 -12.27
CA SER A 22 -5.38 1.79 -11.32
C SER A 22 -4.61 3.11 -11.28
N ILE A 23 -4.69 3.81 -10.15
CA ILE A 23 -4.03 5.08 -9.85
C ILE A 23 -2.56 4.86 -9.48
N SER A 24 -2.25 3.90 -8.61
CA SER A 24 -0.88 3.68 -8.16
C SER A 24 -0.68 2.31 -7.53
N ILE A 25 0.58 1.92 -7.38
CA ILE A 25 1.01 0.72 -6.66
C ILE A 25 2.01 1.18 -5.62
N GLY A 26 1.72 0.95 -4.35
CA GLY A 26 2.65 1.20 -3.28
C GLY A 26 3.12 -0.10 -2.64
N LYS A 27 4.25 0.01 -1.93
CA LYS A 27 4.84 -1.12 -1.22
C LYS A 27 5.53 -0.65 0.04
N PHE A 28 5.54 -1.49 1.06
CA PHE A 28 6.31 -1.25 2.27
C PHE A 28 6.77 -2.59 2.87
N LYS A 29 7.82 -2.56 3.69
CA LYS A 29 8.30 -3.74 4.40
C LYS A 29 7.44 -3.98 5.63
N TRP A 30 7.03 -5.23 5.83
CA TRP A 30 6.34 -5.71 7.01
C TRP A 30 7.13 -5.35 8.26
N LYS A 31 6.40 -4.85 9.24
CA LYS A 31 6.86 -4.58 10.61
C LYS A 31 5.70 -4.95 11.53
N HIS A 32 6.02 -5.41 12.74
CA HIS A 32 5.01 -5.82 13.73
C HIS A 32 4.01 -4.70 14.05
N VAL A 33 4.47 -3.46 14.03
CA VAL A 33 3.68 -2.23 14.10
C VAL A 33 4.10 -1.36 12.93
N PHE A 34 3.14 -0.86 12.16
CA PHE A 34 3.38 0.00 11.00
C PHE A 34 2.45 1.22 11.08
N ASP A 35 3.04 2.42 11.04
CA ASP A 35 2.35 3.71 11.06
C ASP A 35 3.23 4.70 10.28
N GLU A 36 3.05 4.74 8.95
CA GLU A 36 3.91 5.54 8.07
C GLU A 36 3.11 6.14 6.91
N TRP A 37 3.59 7.29 6.42
CA TRP A 37 3.17 7.87 5.15
C TRP A 37 3.93 7.21 3.99
N VAL A 38 3.19 6.55 3.10
CA VAL A 38 3.74 5.91 1.90
C VAL A 38 3.49 6.79 0.68
N LYS A 39 4.58 7.17 0.02
CA LYS A 39 4.52 7.91 -1.24
C LYS A 39 3.99 7.03 -2.36
N LEU A 40 2.97 7.51 -3.05
CA LEU A 40 2.48 6.88 -4.26
C LEU A 40 3.35 7.33 -5.42
N PRO A 41 3.97 6.39 -6.17
CA PRO A 41 4.59 6.74 -7.44
C PRO A 41 3.52 7.36 -8.35
N ALA A 42 3.84 8.51 -8.94
CA ALA A 42 2.97 9.14 -9.91
C ALA A 42 2.85 8.21 -11.13
N LYS A 43 1.64 7.74 -11.42
CA LYS A 43 1.34 7.22 -12.76
C LYS A 43 1.17 8.39 -13.72
N LEU A 44 1.45 8.11 -14.99
CA LEU A 44 1.11 8.99 -16.12
C LEU A 44 -0.33 9.50 -15.90
N ASP A 45 -0.48 10.82 -15.95
CA ASP A 45 -1.72 11.61 -15.74
C ASP A 45 -2.00 12.15 -14.33
N LEU A 46 -1.21 11.80 -13.30
CA LEU A 46 -1.31 12.46 -11.99
C LEU A 46 -0.24 13.55 -11.85
N SER A 47 -0.68 14.80 -11.73
CA SER A 47 0.20 15.97 -11.57
C SER A 47 0.84 16.09 -10.18
N SER A 48 0.41 15.26 -9.21
CA SER A 48 0.91 15.28 -7.84
C SER A 48 1.29 13.89 -7.34
N HIS A 49 2.34 13.83 -6.52
CA HIS A 49 2.74 12.64 -5.79
C HIS A 49 1.85 12.54 -4.55
N GLY A 50 0.73 11.83 -4.66
CA GLY A 50 -0.12 11.55 -3.50
C GLY A 50 0.65 10.77 -2.44
N GLU A 51 0.29 10.99 -1.17
CA GLU A 51 0.78 10.18 -0.05
C GLU A 51 -0.42 9.52 0.61
N ILE A 52 -0.26 8.27 1.07
CA ILE A 52 -1.26 7.60 1.88
C ILE A 52 -0.71 7.32 3.28
N HIS A 53 -1.52 7.52 4.30
CA HIS A 53 -1.18 7.14 5.66
C HIS A 53 -1.65 5.72 5.92
N VAL A 54 -0.71 4.81 6.23
CA VAL A 54 -1.01 3.39 6.45
C VAL A 54 -0.71 3.04 7.90
N ILE A 55 -1.71 2.50 8.59
CA ILE A 55 -1.61 1.96 9.94
C ILE A 55 -1.97 0.47 9.91
N MET A 56 -1.11 -0.38 10.47
CA MET A 56 -1.36 -1.80 10.61
C MET A 56 -0.91 -2.31 11.97
N ASN A 57 -1.77 -3.14 12.57
CA ASN A 57 -1.50 -3.86 13.80
C ASN A 57 -1.79 -5.34 13.59
N PHE A 58 -0.81 -6.20 13.85
CA PHE A 58 -1.02 -7.64 13.82
C PHE A 58 -1.68 -8.11 15.12
N ILE A 59 -2.89 -8.65 15.02
CA ILE A 59 -3.59 -9.25 16.16
C ILE A 59 -3.45 -10.76 16.05
N GLY A 60 -2.51 -11.33 16.81
CA GLY A 60 -2.37 -12.77 16.95
C GLY A 60 -3.33 -13.31 18.00
N SER A 61 -4.18 -14.27 17.64
CA SER A 61 -4.94 -15.07 18.61
C SER A 61 -4.16 -16.34 18.93
N PHE A 62 -3.73 -16.50 20.19
CA PHE A 62 -3.23 -17.78 20.70
C PHE A 62 -4.43 -18.57 21.24
N PHE A 63 -4.67 -19.77 20.69
CA PHE A 63 -5.64 -20.75 21.21
C PHE A 63 -4.94 -21.73 22.15
#